data_AF-A0A0L6JIX3-F1
#
_entry.id   AF-A0A0L6JIX3-F1
#
_cell.length_a   1.000
_cell.length_b   1.000
_cell.length_c   1.000
_cell.angle_alpha   90.00
_cell.angle_beta   90.00
_cell.angle_gamma   90.00
#
_symmetry.space_group_name_H-M   'P 1'
#
loop_
_entity.id
_entity.type
_entity.pdbx_description
1 polymer ?
#
loop_
_entity_poly.entity_id
_entity_poly.type
_entity_poly.pdbx_seq_one_letter_code
_entity_poly.pdbx_strand_id
1 'polypeptide(L)'
;MAAAEEALKEKEYLEAISKYKLVIKDDSTNYKKSQNKINVCVKDMYDYYIDEAEKMSSDGKYEDAYKTVHSIESYYKEDTRLKSIEDGYLKKLLNDSFKKADALNSKKKFDDAISELEKISSYFPNNAAITKKVSTYRKNKIDAKVAEQERQEKRKKEIISKLTKGHDSQYGFNIYSPKGYSTKSVNITENINIEPRLYVGVDDYAALMLIAGFIRDSHIDFNKINFDVDGEIIEWPIGIENKKSQTGYDKVAEWCLLYYIHNTEMFDTVKKIAKAKKVTMIFEGKKLHKHILTAKEMENLKLFVELYGYYNHLDDLNHNGDYDVTEAI
;
A
#
# COMPACT_ATOMS: atom_id res chain seq x y z
N MET A 1 -27.81 -48.53 -11.63
CA MET A 1 -28.79 -48.71 -10.53
C MET A 1 -28.16 -48.56 -9.15
N ALA A 2 -27.21 -49.41 -8.73
CA ALA A 2 -26.63 -49.33 -7.36
C ALA A 2 -26.08 -47.95 -6.98
N ALA A 3 -25.27 -47.34 -7.84
CA ALA A 3 -24.72 -45.99 -7.61
C ALA A 3 -25.79 -44.87 -7.59
N ALA A 4 -26.95 -45.07 -8.19
CA ALA A 4 -28.06 -44.11 -8.14
C ALA A 4 -28.83 -44.22 -6.81
N GLU A 5 -29.00 -45.45 -6.30
CA GLU A 5 -29.59 -45.70 -4.99
C GLU A 5 -28.68 -45.21 -3.84
N GLU A 6 -27.36 -45.26 -4.03
CA GLU A 6 -26.39 -44.71 -3.08
C GLU A 6 -26.50 -43.18 -2.98
N ALA A 7 -26.41 -42.47 -4.11
CA ALA A 7 -26.60 -41.01 -4.16
C ALA A 7 -27.96 -40.58 -3.57
N LEU A 8 -29.03 -41.35 -3.82
CA LEU A 8 -30.35 -41.09 -3.22
C LEU A 8 -30.33 -41.22 -1.69
N LYS A 9 -29.64 -42.23 -1.13
CA LYS A 9 -29.51 -42.39 0.33
C LYS A 9 -28.75 -41.24 0.96
N GLU A 10 -27.78 -40.68 0.25
CA GLU A 10 -26.97 -39.53 0.67
C GLU A 10 -27.67 -38.18 0.40
N LYS A 11 -28.90 -38.21 -0.14
CA LYS A 11 -29.69 -37.02 -0.53
C LYS A 11 -29.03 -36.17 -1.62
N GLU A 12 -28.15 -36.75 -2.41
CA GLU A 12 -27.58 -36.15 -3.61
C GLU A 12 -28.58 -36.27 -4.78
N TYR A 13 -29.75 -35.64 -4.64
CA TYR A 13 -30.89 -35.88 -5.53
C TYR A 13 -30.58 -35.57 -7.00
N LEU A 14 -29.84 -34.50 -7.29
CA LEU A 14 -29.45 -34.15 -8.66
C LEU A 14 -28.54 -35.22 -9.29
N GLU A 15 -27.61 -35.76 -8.51
CA GLU A 15 -26.72 -36.84 -8.94
C GLU A 15 -27.47 -38.16 -9.12
N ALA A 16 -28.36 -38.50 -8.18
CA ALA A 16 -29.24 -39.65 -8.28
C ALA A 16 -30.09 -39.59 -9.56
N ILE A 17 -30.73 -38.44 -9.84
CA ILE A 17 -31.52 -38.22 -11.05
C ILE A 17 -30.67 -38.39 -12.32
N SER A 18 -29.47 -37.81 -12.36
CA SER A 18 -28.54 -37.96 -13.49
C SER A 18 -28.23 -39.43 -13.77
N LYS A 19 -27.92 -40.20 -12.72
CA LYS A 19 -27.63 -41.65 -12.82
C LYS A 19 -28.86 -42.47 -13.22
N TYR A 20 -30.06 -42.14 -12.73
CA TYR A 20 -31.30 -42.82 -13.15
C TYR A 20 -31.67 -42.55 -14.62
N LYS A 21 -31.36 -41.36 -15.15
CA LYS A 21 -31.59 -40.99 -16.56
C LYS A 21 -30.74 -41.80 -17.56
N LEU A 22 -29.64 -42.40 -17.11
CA LEU A 22 -28.78 -43.26 -17.95
C LEU A 22 -29.39 -44.64 -18.26
N VAL A 23 -30.45 -45.04 -17.55
CA VAL A 23 -31.11 -46.33 -17.79
C VAL A 23 -31.92 -46.24 -19.08
N ILE A 24 -31.56 -47.07 -20.08
CA ILE A 24 -32.19 -47.07 -21.41
C ILE A 24 -33.52 -47.84 -21.42
N LYS A 25 -34.39 -47.50 -22.39
CA LYS A 25 -35.75 -48.01 -22.49
C LYS A 25 -35.85 -49.52 -22.77
N ASP A 26 -34.81 -50.09 -23.39
CA ASP A 26 -34.75 -51.52 -23.75
C ASP A 26 -34.68 -52.43 -22.52
N ASP A 27 -34.11 -51.93 -21.41
CA ASP A 27 -34.24 -52.54 -20.08
C ASP A 27 -35.57 -52.11 -19.44
N SER A 28 -36.67 -52.60 -20.01
CA SER A 28 -38.02 -52.13 -19.67
C SER A 28 -38.37 -52.20 -18.17
N THR A 29 -37.78 -53.17 -17.44
CA THR A 29 -38.00 -53.35 -15.99
C THR A 29 -37.24 -52.30 -15.20
N ASN A 30 -35.94 -52.11 -15.45
CA ASN A 30 -35.16 -51.12 -14.72
C ASN A 30 -35.47 -49.69 -15.17
N TYR A 31 -35.90 -49.50 -16.42
CA TYR A 31 -36.36 -48.21 -16.92
C TYR A 31 -37.56 -47.70 -16.13
N LYS A 32 -38.62 -48.51 -15.97
CA LYS A 32 -39.80 -48.13 -15.17
C LYS A 32 -39.44 -47.84 -13.71
N LYS A 33 -38.59 -48.67 -13.11
CA LYS A 33 -38.08 -48.44 -11.73
C LYS A 33 -37.34 -47.10 -11.64
N SER A 34 -36.48 -46.79 -12.61
CA SER A 34 -35.71 -45.55 -12.64
C SER A 34 -36.60 -44.31 -12.79
N GLN A 35 -37.62 -44.38 -13.65
CA GLN A 35 -38.59 -43.27 -13.79
C GLN A 35 -39.37 -43.02 -12.49
N ASN A 36 -39.82 -44.08 -11.81
CA ASN A 36 -40.47 -43.93 -10.50
C ASN A 36 -39.52 -43.32 -9.46
N LYS A 37 -38.25 -43.73 -9.46
CA LYS A 37 -37.23 -43.18 -8.57
C LYS A 37 -36.91 -41.71 -8.87
N ILE A 38 -36.87 -41.31 -10.14
CA ILE A 38 -36.74 -39.90 -10.53
C ILE A 38 -37.90 -39.08 -9.97
N ASN A 39 -39.15 -39.57 -10.07
CA ASN A 39 -40.31 -38.84 -9.53
C ASN A 39 -40.24 -38.68 -8.00
N VAL A 40 -39.76 -39.69 -7.27
CA VAL A 40 -39.50 -39.61 -5.83
C VAL A 40 -38.39 -38.58 -5.54
N CYS A 41 -37.27 -38.66 -6.26
CA CYS A 41 -36.16 -37.71 -6.10
C CYS A 41 -36.64 -36.28 -6.32
N VAL A 42 -37.39 -36.02 -7.41
CA VAL A 42 -37.94 -34.69 -7.68
C VAL A 42 -38.80 -34.28 -6.48
N LYS A 43 -39.84 -35.04 -6.12
CA LYS A 43 -40.72 -34.67 -5.01
C LYS A 43 -39.97 -34.35 -3.70
N ASP A 44 -39.01 -35.17 -3.30
CA ASP A 44 -38.30 -35.04 -2.02
C ASP A 44 -37.22 -33.94 -2.04
N MET A 45 -36.71 -33.61 -3.23
CA MET A 45 -35.66 -32.61 -3.43
C MET A 45 -36.12 -31.19 -3.10
N TYR A 46 -37.40 -30.87 -3.32
CA TYR A 46 -37.92 -29.50 -3.18
C TYR A 46 -37.68 -28.93 -1.77
N ASP A 47 -38.29 -29.55 -0.75
CA ASP A 47 -38.19 -29.08 0.63
C ASP A 47 -36.74 -29.16 1.13
N TYR A 48 -36.01 -30.20 0.73
CA TYR A 48 -34.62 -30.39 1.13
C TYR A 48 -33.69 -29.24 0.69
N TYR A 49 -33.71 -28.87 -0.60
CA TYR A 49 -32.84 -27.79 -1.10
C TYR A 49 -33.26 -26.42 -0.58
N ILE A 50 -34.55 -26.21 -0.29
CA ILE A 50 -35.03 -24.98 0.35
C ILE A 50 -34.52 -24.89 1.79
N ASP A 51 -34.65 -25.95 2.58
CA ASP A 51 -34.15 -26.00 3.97
C ASP A 51 -32.64 -25.76 4.04
N GLU A 52 -31.87 -26.35 3.12
CA GLU A 52 -30.42 -26.13 3.05
C GLU A 52 -30.08 -24.69 2.66
N ALA A 53 -30.79 -24.11 1.69
CA ALA A 53 -30.61 -22.71 1.32
C ALA A 53 -30.98 -21.74 2.45
N GLU A 54 -32.01 -22.05 3.26
CA GLU A 54 -32.37 -21.26 4.44
C GLU A 54 -31.28 -21.29 5.52
N LYS A 55 -30.64 -22.44 5.75
CA LYS A 55 -29.47 -22.54 6.65
C LYS A 55 -28.32 -21.67 6.15
N MET A 56 -27.98 -21.79 4.87
CA MET A 56 -26.94 -20.96 4.24
C MET A 56 -27.26 -19.46 4.35
N SER A 57 -28.52 -19.07 4.11
CA SER A 57 -28.98 -17.68 4.25
C SER A 57 -28.85 -17.18 5.67
N SER A 58 -29.18 -18.00 6.67
CA SER A 58 -29.04 -17.69 8.10
C SER A 58 -27.58 -17.44 8.50
N ASP A 59 -26.65 -18.12 7.84
CA ASP A 59 -25.19 -17.93 8.01
C ASP A 59 -24.62 -16.75 7.18
N GLY A 60 -25.47 -16.00 6.47
CA GLY A 60 -25.05 -14.89 5.60
C GLY A 60 -24.48 -15.32 4.24
N LYS A 61 -24.54 -16.60 3.89
CA LYS A 61 -24.07 -17.17 2.62
C LYS A 61 -25.16 -17.05 1.53
N TYR A 62 -25.55 -15.81 1.22
CA TYR A 62 -26.68 -15.55 0.33
C TYR A 62 -26.47 -16.00 -1.11
N GLU A 63 -25.23 -15.92 -1.62
CA GLU A 63 -24.88 -16.41 -2.96
C GLU A 63 -25.02 -17.94 -3.05
N ASP A 64 -24.53 -18.65 -2.03
CA ASP A 64 -24.64 -20.11 -1.95
C ASP A 64 -26.12 -20.52 -1.81
N ALA A 65 -26.89 -19.82 -0.98
CA ALA A 65 -28.33 -20.05 -0.85
C ALA A 65 -29.07 -19.87 -2.20
N TYR A 66 -28.75 -18.81 -2.96
CA TYR A 66 -29.28 -18.60 -4.31
C TYR A 66 -28.89 -19.75 -5.25
N LYS A 67 -27.61 -20.12 -5.32
CA LYS A 67 -27.13 -21.22 -6.20
C LYS A 67 -27.79 -22.56 -5.86
N THR A 68 -27.99 -22.84 -4.57
CA THR A 68 -28.66 -24.06 -4.08
C THR A 68 -30.08 -24.14 -4.63
N VAL A 69 -30.89 -23.09 -4.52
CA VAL A 69 -32.26 -23.06 -5.06
C VAL A 69 -32.27 -23.04 -6.58
N HIS A 70 -31.41 -22.24 -7.21
CA HIS A 70 -31.34 -22.13 -8.66
C HIS A 70 -30.99 -23.46 -9.34
N SER A 71 -30.21 -24.33 -8.67
CA SER A 71 -29.84 -25.65 -9.19
C SER A 71 -31.04 -26.57 -9.45
N ILE A 72 -32.18 -26.34 -8.78
CA ILE A 72 -33.39 -27.16 -8.92
C ILE A 72 -34.47 -26.54 -9.82
N GLU A 73 -34.30 -25.29 -10.29
CA GLU A 73 -35.29 -24.53 -11.06
C GLU A 73 -35.80 -25.30 -12.30
N SER A 74 -34.90 -25.99 -13.00
CA SER A 74 -35.24 -26.74 -14.22
C SER A 74 -36.29 -27.85 -14.01
N TYR A 75 -36.47 -28.32 -12.78
CA TYR A 75 -37.45 -29.34 -12.39
C TYR A 75 -38.81 -28.73 -11.96
N TYR A 76 -38.87 -27.41 -11.71
CA TYR A 76 -40.03 -26.70 -11.16
C TYR A 76 -40.35 -25.42 -11.94
N LYS A 77 -40.29 -25.47 -13.27
CA LYS A 77 -40.39 -24.28 -14.15
C LYS A 77 -41.64 -23.41 -13.97
N GLU A 78 -42.73 -23.98 -13.46
CA GLU A 78 -43.99 -23.26 -13.23
C GLU A 78 -44.15 -22.78 -11.77
N ASP A 79 -43.19 -23.07 -10.89
CA ASP A 79 -43.28 -22.71 -9.49
C ASP A 79 -42.83 -21.27 -9.22
N THR A 80 -43.82 -20.40 -9.10
CA THR A 80 -43.63 -18.98 -8.74
C THR A 80 -43.05 -18.77 -7.33
N ARG A 81 -43.16 -19.75 -6.41
CA ARG A 81 -42.59 -19.64 -5.06
C ARG A 81 -41.07 -19.75 -5.09
N LEU A 82 -40.54 -20.65 -5.91
CA LEU A 82 -39.09 -20.83 -6.08
C LEU A 82 -38.43 -19.52 -6.51
N LYS A 83 -39.01 -18.86 -7.52
CA LYS A 83 -38.57 -17.54 -7.99
C LYS A 83 -38.60 -16.48 -6.88
N SER A 84 -39.65 -16.46 -6.06
CA SER A 84 -39.74 -15.51 -4.94
C SER A 84 -38.67 -15.76 -3.86
N ILE A 85 -38.26 -17.02 -3.65
CA ILE A 85 -37.19 -17.39 -2.71
C ILE A 85 -35.84 -16.91 -3.27
N GLU A 86 -35.56 -17.18 -4.54
CA GLU A 86 -34.35 -16.73 -5.24
C GLU A 86 -34.21 -15.20 -5.20
N ASP A 87 -35.26 -14.47 -5.56
CA ASP A 87 -35.30 -13.00 -5.49
C ASP A 87 -35.03 -12.50 -4.06
N GLY A 88 -35.51 -13.22 -3.05
CA GLY A 88 -35.26 -12.97 -1.64
C GLY A 88 -33.77 -13.08 -1.29
N TYR A 89 -33.09 -14.13 -1.72
CA TYR A 89 -31.65 -14.31 -1.48
C TYR A 89 -30.80 -13.30 -2.27
N LEU A 90 -31.13 -13.05 -3.52
CA LEU A 90 -30.46 -12.02 -4.32
C LEU A 90 -30.58 -10.63 -3.67
N LYS A 91 -31.77 -10.26 -3.16
CA LYS A 91 -31.95 -9.00 -2.43
C LYS A 91 -31.07 -8.92 -1.18
N LYS A 92 -30.93 -10.01 -0.42
CA LYS A 92 -30.03 -10.06 0.75
C LYS A 92 -28.56 -9.94 0.33
N LEU A 93 -28.14 -10.66 -0.72
CA LEU A 93 -26.79 -10.60 -1.29
C LEU A 93 -26.42 -9.16 -1.70
N LEU A 94 -27.31 -8.49 -2.43
CA LEU A 94 -27.11 -7.10 -2.88
C LEU A 94 -26.92 -6.16 -1.69
N ASN A 95 -27.80 -6.23 -0.69
CA ASN A 95 -27.74 -5.37 0.49
C ASN A 95 -26.48 -5.60 1.32
N ASP A 96 -26.07 -6.85 1.50
CA ASP A 96 -24.86 -7.20 2.23
C ASP A 96 -23.60 -6.70 1.50
N SER A 97 -23.54 -6.90 0.19
CA SER A 97 -22.44 -6.41 -0.66
C SER A 97 -22.34 -4.89 -0.62
N PHE A 98 -23.47 -4.17 -0.65
CA PHE A 98 -23.49 -2.71 -0.47
C PHE A 98 -22.95 -2.28 0.89
N LYS A 99 -23.36 -2.96 1.97
CA LYS A 99 -22.87 -2.65 3.33
C LYS A 99 -21.36 -2.86 3.45
N LYS A 100 -20.83 -3.96 2.90
CA LYS A 100 -19.39 -4.26 2.88
C LYS A 100 -18.62 -3.24 2.06
N ALA A 101 -19.10 -2.92 0.86
CA ALA A 101 -18.46 -1.95 -0.02
C ALA A 101 -18.46 -0.53 0.57
N ASP A 102 -19.56 -0.09 1.20
CA ASP A 102 -19.61 1.20 1.91
C ASP A 102 -18.60 1.25 3.07
N ALA A 103 -18.48 0.16 3.83
CA ALA A 103 -17.50 0.06 4.92
C ALA A 103 -16.06 0.13 4.40
N LEU A 104 -15.74 -0.51 3.27
CA LEU A 104 -14.43 -0.45 2.63
C LEU A 104 -14.12 0.96 2.08
N ASN A 105 -15.09 1.57 1.39
CA ASN A 105 -14.96 2.93 0.87
C ASN A 105 -14.72 3.96 2.01
N SER A 106 -15.41 3.84 3.15
CA SER A 106 -15.17 4.74 4.31
C SER A 106 -13.76 4.61 4.90
N LYS A 107 -13.12 3.46 4.72
CA LYS A 107 -11.72 3.20 5.11
C LYS A 107 -10.71 3.55 4.02
N LYS A 108 -11.15 4.25 2.96
CA LYS A 108 -10.36 4.58 1.75
C LYS A 108 -9.81 3.37 1.00
N LYS A 109 -10.40 2.18 1.20
CA LYS A 109 -10.08 0.95 0.46
C LYS A 109 -10.96 0.87 -0.80
N PHE A 110 -10.75 1.80 -1.72
CA PHE A 110 -11.64 2.00 -2.86
C PHE A 110 -11.66 0.82 -3.83
N ASP A 111 -10.51 0.21 -4.11
CA ASP A 111 -10.42 -0.92 -5.04
C ASP A 111 -11.08 -2.17 -4.45
N ASP A 112 -10.89 -2.44 -3.16
CA ASP A 112 -11.61 -3.52 -2.45
C ASP A 112 -13.12 -3.29 -2.48
N ALA A 113 -13.58 -2.03 -2.29
CA ALA A 113 -14.99 -1.68 -2.32
C ALA A 113 -15.62 -1.88 -3.71
N ILE A 114 -14.88 -1.51 -4.76
CA ILE A 114 -15.31 -1.71 -6.16
C ILE A 114 -15.36 -3.20 -6.48
N SER A 115 -14.32 -3.97 -6.13
CA SER A 115 -14.26 -5.41 -6.34
C SER A 115 -15.44 -6.14 -5.68
N GLU A 116 -15.85 -5.74 -4.47
CA GLU A 116 -17.01 -6.34 -3.79
C GLU A 116 -18.31 -6.19 -4.59
N LEU A 117 -18.50 -5.07 -5.30
CA LEU A 117 -19.66 -4.83 -6.14
C LEU A 117 -19.55 -5.51 -7.51
N GLU A 118 -18.35 -5.57 -8.08
CA GLU A 118 -18.09 -6.23 -9.36
C GLU A 118 -18.32 -7.75 -9.27
N LYS A 119 -17.96 -8.40 -8.15
CA LYS A 119 -18.22 -9.83 -7.90
C LYS A 119 -19.69 -10.22 -8.08
N ILE A 120 -20.62 -9.37 -7.66
CA ILE A 120 -22.06 -9.67 -7.72
C ILE A 120 -22.73 -9.18 -9.01
N SER A 121 -22.00 -8.50 -9.89
CA SER A 121 -22.60 -7.83 -11.07
C SER A 121 -23.22 -8.81 -12.06
N SER A 122 -22.73 -10.06 -12.14
CA SER A 122 -23.32 -11.11 -12.98
C SER A 122 -24.74 -11.50 -12.57
N TYR A 123 -25.07 -11.39 -11.28
CA TYR A 123 -26.42 -11.67 -10.77
C TYR A 123 -27.38 -10.48 -10.96
N PHE A 124 -26.85 -9.29 -11.24
CA PHE A 124 -27.61 -8.05 -11.36
C PHE A 124 -27.22 -7.28 -12.63
N PRO A 125 -27.41 -7.87 -13.82
CA PRO A 125 -27.03 -7.22 -15.07
C PRO A 125 -27.75 -5.87 -15.20
N ASN A 126 -27.00 -4.83 -15.57
CA ASN A 126 -27.49 -3.46 -15.75
C ASN A 126 -28.13 -2.83 -14.49
N ASN A 127 -27.78 -3.28 -13.29
CA ASN A 127 -28.29 -2.68 -12.07
C ASN A 127 -27.72 -1.27 -11.84
N ALA A 128 -28.58 -0.27 -12.02
CA ALA A 128 -28.21 1.14 -11.92
C ALA A 128 -27.62 1.52 -10.53
N ALA A 129 -28.03 0.85 -9.45
CA ALA A 129 -27.52 1.14 -8.12
C ALA A 129 -26.07 0.66 -7.95
N ILE A 130 -25.73 -0.51 -8.48
CA ILE A 130 -24.35 -1.02 -8.53
C ILE A 130 -23.48 -0.03 -9.34
N THR A 131 -23.89 0.28 -10.56
CA THR A 131 -23.15 1.19 -11.46
C THR A 131 -22.91 2.56 -10.81
N LYS A 132 -23.94 3.13 -10.17
CA LYS A 132 -23.85 4.42 -9.49
C LYS A 132 -22.86 4.39 -8.32
N LYS A 133 -22.87 3.32 -7.50
CA LYS A 133 -21.94 3.18 -6.37
C LYS A 133 -20.50 2.99 -6.85
N VAL A 134 -20.25 2.14 -7.85
CA VAL A 134 -18.91 1.97 -8.45
C VAL A 134 -18.37 3.30 -8.97
N SER A 135 -19.17 4.06 -9.73
CA SER A 135 -18.78 5.40 -10.20
C SER A 135 -18.47 6.36 -9.04
N THR A 136 -19.27 6.33 -7.97
CA THR A 136 -19.04 7.14 -6.76
C THR A 136 -17.73 6.77 -6.08
N TYR A 137 -17.41 5.49 -5.93
CA TYR A 137 -16.15 5.06 -5.30
C TYR A 137 -14.92 5.38 -6.14
N ARG A 138 -15.02 5.27 -7.48
CA ARG A 138 -13.97 5.74 -8.41
C ARG A 138 -13.72 7.24 -8.24
N LYS A 139 -14.78 8.05 -8.14
CA LYS A 139 -14.64 9.48 -7.85
C LYS A 139 -14.00 9.73 -6.49
N ASN A 140 -14.43 9.04 -5.43
CA ASN A 140 -13.83 9.18 -4.11
C ASN A 140 -12.33 8.83 -4.10
N LYS A 141 -11.90 7.83 -4.88
CA LYS A 141 -10.49 7.48 -5.07
C LYS A 141 -9.70 8.64 -5.66
N ILE A 142 -10.23 9.26 -6.71
CA ILE A 142 -9.61 10.42 -7.37
C ILE A 142 -9.55 11.61 -6.41
N ASP A 143 -10.68 11.97 -5.78
CA ASP A 143 -10.76 13.09 -4.84
C ASP A 143 -9.78 12.90 -3.66
N ALA A 144 -9.65 11.68 -3.14
CA ALA A 144 -8.68 11.36 -2.08
C ALA A 144 -7.23 11.51 -2.55
N LYS A 145 -6.92 11.12 -3.79
CA LYS A 145 -5.59 11.28 -4.39
C LYS A 145 -5.24 12.76 -4.57
N VAL A 146 -6.17 13.56 -5.09
CA VAL A 146 -6.00 15.01 -5.26
C VAL A 146 -5.79 15.70 -3.90
N ALA A 147 -6.63 15.39 -2.90
CA ALA A 147 -6.50 15.96 -1.57
C ALA A 147 -5.16 15.61 -0.90
N GLU A 148 -4.66 14.40 -1.13
CA GLU A 148 -3.35 13.97 -0.64
C GLU A 148 -2.21 14.72 -1.34
N GLN A 149 -2.26 14.87 -2.66
CA GLN A 149 -1.28 15.67 -3.42
C GLN A 149 -1.25 17.13 -2.93
N GLU A 150 -2.42 17.76 -2.72
CA GLU A 150 -2.51 19.11 -2.18
C GLU A 150 -1.92 19.22 -0.77
N ARG A 151 -2.17 18.22 0.08
CA ARG A 151 -1.60 18.15 1.43
C ARG A 151 -0.07 18.07 1.38
N GLN A 152 0.47 17.20 0.52
CA GLN A 152 1.91 17.01 0.38
C GLN A 152 2.59 18.25 -0.19
N GLU A 153 2.00 18.90 -1.21
CA GLU A 153 2.49 20.16 -1.75
C GLU A 153 2.48 21.30 -0.73
N LYS A 154 1.41 21.39 0.08
CA LYS A 154 1.36 22.35 1.18
C LYS A 154 2.47 22.09 2.19
N ARG A 155 2.68 20.83 2.59
CA ARG A 155 3.73 20.46 3.54
C ARG A 155 5.14 20.72 2.99
N LYS A 156 5.40 20.40 1.72
CA LYS A 156 6.64 20.72 1.02
C LYS A 156 6.95 22.23 1.09
N LYS A 157 5.95 23.09 0.81
CA LYS A 157 6.08 24.55 0.92
C LYS A 157 6.33 25.01 2.35
N GLU A 158 5.65 24.44 3.33
CA GLU A 158 5.87 24.71 4.76
C GLU A 158 7.31 24.39 5.18
N ILE A 159 7.85 23.23 4.78
CA ILE A 159 9.25 22.88 5.08
C ILE A 159 10.20 23.86 4.41
N ILE A 160 10.04 24.13 3.11
CA ILE A 160 10.91 25.07 2.37
C ILE A 160 10.94 26.45 3.04
N SER A 161 9.82 26.94 3.58
CA SER A 161 9.76 28.23 4.27
C SER A 161 10.67 28.32 5.52
N LYS A 162 10.95 27.16 6.13
CA LYS A 162 11.84 27.02 7.30
C LYS A 162 13.31 26.88 6.92
N LEU A 163 13.65 26.90 5.64
CA LEU A 163 15.02 26.72 5.15
C LEU A 163 15.62 28.05 4.66
N THR A 164 16.93 28.06 4.47
CA THR A 164 17.60 29.08 3.65
C THR A 164 17.68 28.54 2.23
N LYS A 165 17.14 29.31 1.27
CA LYS A 165 17.20 29.00 -0.16
C LYS A 165 18.27 29.85 -0.85
N GLY A 166 19.10 29.21 -1.64
CA GLY A 166 20.06 29.82 -2.54
C GLY A 166 19.86 29.28 -3.96
N HIS A 167 20.50 29.94 -4.92
CA HIS A 167 20.50 29.51 -6.31
C HIS A 167 21.94 29.49 -6.84
N ASP A 168 22.31 28.38 -7.46
CA ASP A 168 23.55 28.23 -8.21
C ASP A 168 23.22 28.41 -9.70
N SER A 169 23.56 29.58 -10.23
CA SER A 169 23.31 29.93 -11.62
C SER A 169 24.21 29.20 -12.61
N GLN A 170 25.34 28.63 -12.17
CA GLN A 170 26.27 27.93 -13.05
C GLN A 170 25.70 26.56 -13.46
N TYR A 171 25.03 25.89 -12.53
CA TYR A 171 24.47 24.55 -12.74
C TYR A 171 22.94 24.50 -12.69
N GLY A 172 22.28 25.63 -12.44
CA GLY A 172 20.81 25.72 -12.41
C GLY A 172 20.16 25.10 -11.17
N PHE A 173 20.91 24.90 -10.08
CA PHE A 173 20.38 24.26 -8.87
C PHE A 173 19.76 25.26 -7.90
N ASN A 174 18.61 24.91 -7.32
CA ASN A 174 18.18 25.47 -6.05
C ASN A 174 18.91 24.73 -4.92
N ILE A 175 19.51 25.47 -4.00
CA ILE A 175 20.21 24.91 -2.85
C ILE A 175 19.43 25.25 -1.60
N TYR A 176 19.04 24.24 -0.83
CA TYR A 176 18.44 24.42 0.48
C TYR A 176 19.43 24.04 1.57
N SER A 177 19.54 24.88 2.60
CA SER A 177 20.31 24.64 3.82
C SER A 177 19.44 24.98 5.05
N PRO A 178 19.82 24.54 6.27
CA PRO A 178 19.11 24.91 7.49
C PRO A 178 18.92 26.42 7.63
N LYS A 179 17.91 26.85 8.39
CA LYS A 179 17.61 28.28 8.54
C LYS A 179 18.82 29.05 9.07
N GLY A 180 19.18 30.12 8.38
CA GLY A 180 20.30 31.00 8.72
C GLY A 180 21.66 30.48 8.29
N TYR A 181 21.75 29.27 7.70
CA TYR A 181 23.00 28.75 7.17
C TYR A 181 23.29 29.32 5.77
N SER A 182 24.58 29.44 5.44
CA SER A 182 25.03 29.80 4.11
C SER A 182 24.78 28.66 3.13
N THR A 183 24.23 28.97 1.96
CA THR A 183 24.12 28.03 0.85
C THR A 183 25.37 27.95 -0.01
N LYS A 184 26.36 28.83 0.24
CA LYS A 184 27.59 28.95 -0.54
C LYS A 184 28.84 28.49 0.21
N SER A 185 28.75 28.38 1.53
CA SER A 185 29.85 28.03 2.43
C SER A 185 29.48 26.84 3.29
N VAL A 186 30.45 26.14 3.84
CA VAL A 186 30.23 25.09 4.85
C VAL A 186 29.87 25.74 6.18
N ASN A 187 28.87 25.22 6.90
CA ASN A 187 28.38 25.80 8.16
C ASN A 187 28.80 25.00 9.40
N ILE A 188 29.82 24.14 9.27
CA ILE A 188 30.44 23.45 10.39
C ILE A 188 31.12 24.46 11.31
N THR A 189 30.94 24.29 12.62
CA THR A 189 31.52 25.14 13.66
C THR A 189 32.07 24.27 14.80
N GLU A 190 32.47 24.88 15.92
CA GLU A 190 32.80 24.13 17.14
C GLU A 190 31.57 23.39 17.73
N ASN A 191 30.35 23.84 17.40
CA ASN A 191 29.09 23.31 17.96
C ASN A 191 28.13 22.72 16.91
N ILE A 192 28.51 22.73 15.63
CA ILE A 192 27.74 22.19 14.52
C ILE A 192 28.67 21.27 13.75
N ASN A 193 28.42 19.98 13.83
CA ASN A 193 29.30 18.96 13.28
C ASN A 193 28.64 18.16 12.16
N ILE A 194 27.35 18.40 11.92
CA ILE A 194 26.63 17.90 10.76
C ILE A 194 25.69 18.95 10.18
N GLU A 195 25.68 19.03 8.86
CA GLU A 195 24.78 19.90 8.09
C GLU A 195 24.19 19.10 6.92
N PRO A 196 22.86 18.94 6.83
CA PRO A 196 22.22 18.50 5.61
C PRO A 196 22.09 19.64 4.60
N ARG A 197 22.27 19.33 3.33
CA ARG A 197 22.06 20.24 2.21
C ARG A 197 21.37 19.51 1.07
N LEU A 198 20.40 20.18 0.45
CA LEU A 198 19.62 19.64 -0.66
C LEU A 198 19.88 20.48 -1.91
N TYR A 199 20.25 19.81 -2.98
CA TYR A 199 20.40 20.41 -4.32
C TYR A 199 19.24 19.93 -5.17
N VAL A 200 18.48 20.85 -5.76
CA VAL A 200 17.30 20.53 -6.57
C VAL A 200 17.47 21.15 -7.95
N GLY A 201 17.51 20.30 -8.97
CA GLY A 201 17.64 20.69 -10.37
C GLY A 201 16.36 21.25 -10.96
N VAL A 202 16.43 21.65 -12.23
CA VAL A 202 15.27 22.16 -12.99
C VAL A 202 14.22 21.09 -13.28
N ASP A 203 14.63 19.82 -13.34
CA ASP A 203 13.75 18.66 -13.58
C ASP A 203 13.27 18.03 -12.26
N ASP A 204 13.29 18.78 -11.16
CA ASP A 204 12.99 18.32 -9.80
C ASP A 204 13.87 17.16 -9.27
N TYR A 205 14.91 16.76 -10.00
CA TYR A 205 15.95 15.87 -9.49
C TYR A 205 16.60 16.48 -8.24
N ALA A 206 16.56 15.75 -7.13
CA ALA A 206 17.14 16.21 -5.89
C ALA A 206 18.28 15.31 -5.41
N ALA A 207 19.36 15.94 -4.93
CA ALA A 207 20.49 15.29 -4.29
C ALA A 207 20.64 15.80 -2.85
N LEU A 208 20.44 14.90 -1.88
CA LEU A 208 20.77 15.14 -0.48
C LEU A 208 22.27 14.93 -0.26
N MET A 209 22.86 15.83 0.50
CA MET A 209 24.26 15.81 0.89
C MET A 209 24.37 16.05 2.38
N LEU A 210 25.26 15.33 3.04
CA LEU A 210 25.65 15.61 4.41
C LEU A 210 27.07 16.17 4.43
N ILE A 211 27.23 17.29 5.11
CA ILE A 211 28.52 17.87 5.43
C ILE A 211 28.80 17.52 6.88
N ALA A 212 29.88 16.82 7.16
CA ALA A 212 30.23 16.38 8.49
C ALA A 212 31.65 16.84 8.84
N GLY A 213 31.84 17.43 10.02
CA GLY A 213 33.15 17.96 10.40
C GLY A 213 33.20 18.58 11.79
N PHE A 214 34.25 19.32 12.06
CA PHE A 214 34.43 20.08 13.29
C PHE A 214 35.45 21.22 13.11
N ILE A 215 35.47 22.16 14.06
CA ILE A 215 36.54 23.13 14.26
C ILE A 215 37.17 22.90 15.64
N ARG A 216 38.51 22.85 15.73
CA ARG A 216 39.25 22.59 16.99
C ARG A 216 40.72 23.06 16.93
N ASP A 217 41.47 22.89 18.01
CA ASP A 217 42.86 23.39 18.13
C ASP A 217 43.93 22.53 17.44
N SER A 218 43.59 21.32 16.97
CA SER A 218 44.57 20.41 16.36
C SER A 218 43.93 19.46 15.37
N HIS A 219 44.67 19.09 14.33
CA HIS A 219 44.29 18.03 13.40
C HIS A 219 43.98 16.70 14.10
N ILE A 220 42.93 16.05 13.64
CA ILE A 220 42.64 14.64 13.87
C ILE A 220 43.10 13.81 12.68
N ASP A 221 43.08 14.39 11.48
CA ASP A 221 43.26 13.66 10.23
C ASP A 221 42.31 12.46 10.13
N PHE A 222 41.03 12.66 10.42
CA PHE A 222 40.05 11.58 10.40
C PHE A 222 39.94 10.92 9.01
N ASN A 223 39.69 9.61 8.99
CA ASN A 223 39.48 8.80 7.79
C ASN A 223 38.20 7.96 7.86
N LYS A 224 37.46 8.04 8.98
CA LYS A 224 36.11 7.48 9.10
C LYS A 224 35.28 8.26 10.12
N ILE A 225 33.96 8.14 10.00
CA ILE A 225 32.98 8.64 10.96
C ILE A 225 32.13 7.46 11.40
N ASN A 226 32.10 7.18 12.70
CA ASN A 226 31.15 6.23 13.28
C ASN A 226 29.95 6.98 13.84
N PHE A 227 28.75 6.56 13.45
CA PHE A 227 27.50 7.02 14.05
C PHE A 227 27.03 5.96 15.04
N ASP A 228 27.10 6.24 16.33
CA ASP A 228 26.40 5.47 17.36
C ASP A 228 24.96 5.99 17.41
N VAL A 229 24.04 5.21 16.84
CA VAL A 229 22.62 5.49 16.68
C VAL A 229 21.83 4.62 17.63
N ASP A 230 21.46 5.18 18.78
CA ASP A 230 20.76 4.46 19.87
C ASP A 230 21.47 3.14 20.29
N GLY A 231 22.80 3.10 20.25
CA GLY A 231 23.62 1.95 20.63
C GLY A 231 24.07 1.07 19.46
N GLU A 232 23.58 1.32 18.25
CA GLU A 232 24.06 0.65 17.03
C GLU A 232 25.10 1.50 16.32
N ILE A 233 26.26 0.91 16.02
CA ILE A 233 27.36 1.62 15.36
C ILE A 233 27.27 1.42 13.85
N ILE A 234 27.20 2.53 13.12
CA ILE A 234 27.24 2.58 11.66
C ILE A 234 28.54 3.27 11.25
N GLU A 235 29.41 2.55 10.55
CA GLU A 235 30.71 3.06 10.10
C GLU A 235 30.60 3.66 8.70
N TRP A 236 31.04 4.91 8.54
CA TRP A 236 31.21 5.58 7.25
C TRP A 236 32.69 5.83 6.97
N PRO A 237 33.34 4.99 6.14
CA PRO A 237 34.72 5.23 5.72
C PRO A 237 34.79 6.47 4.80
N ILE A 238 35.80 7.31 5.01
CA ILE A 238 35.98 8.57 4.28
C ILE A 238 37.23 8.48 3.41
N GLY A 239 37.03 8.47 2.10
CA GLY A 239 38.10 8.61 1.12
C GLY A 239 38.83 9.95 1.25
N ILE A 240 40.13 9.97 0.98
CA ILE A 240 40.99 11.15 1.16
C ILE A 240 40.54 12.32 0.27
N GLU A 241 39.94 12.03 -0.88
CA GLU A 241 39.41 12.98 -1.87
C GLU A 241 38.20 13.77 -1.34
N ASN A 242 37.43 13.16 -0.44
CA ASN A 242 36.22 13.74 0.14
C ASN A 242 36.52 14.58 1.40
N LYS A 243 37.72 14.41 1.98
CA LYS A 243 38.18 15.20 3.12
C LYS A 243 38.67 16.57 2.66
N LYS A 244 38.34 17.58 3.46
CA LYS A 244 38.81 18.95 3.34
C LYS A 244 39.30 19.41 4.70
N SER A 245 40.31 20.27 4.70
CA SER A 245 40.83 20.88 5.91
C SER A 245 41.24 22.32 5.62
N GLN A 246 41.06 23.18 6.60
CA GLN A 246 41.54 24.55 6.56
C GLN A 246 42.11 24.93 7.92
N THR A 247 43.29 25.53 7.92
CA THR A 247 43.93 26.08 9.11
C THR A 247 43.78 27.60 9.07
N GLY A 248 43.32 28.18 10.17
CA GLY A 248 43.17 29.63 10.32
C GLY A 248 43.41 30.04 11.76
N TYR A 249 44.30 31.02 11.97
CA TYR A 249 44.80 31.39 13.29
C TYR A 249 45.28 30.15 14.07
N ASP A 250 44.67 29.86 15.23
CA ASP A 250 44.99 28.75 16.14
C ASP A 250 43.99 27.59 16.04
N LYS A 251 43.17 27.56 14.98
CA LYS A 251 42.13 26.56 14.79
C LYS A 251 42.30 25.82 13.46
N VAL A 252 41.83 24.59 13.48
CA VAL A 252 41.75 23.67 12.36
C VAL A 252 40.30 23.30 12.17
N ALA A 253 39.79 23.57 10.97
CA ALA A 253 38.53 23.02 10.48
C ALA A 253 38.83 21.78 9.64
N GLU A 254 38.21 20.65 9.97
CA GLU A 254 38.25 19.44 9.13
C GLU A 254 36.82 18.99 8.85
N TRP A 255 36.50 18.72 7.59
CA TRP A 255 35.18 18.26 7.19
C TRP A 255 35.26 17.34 5.97
N CYS A 256 34.21 16.56 5.79
CA CYS A 256 33.99 15.79 4.57
C CYS A 256 32.61 16.10 4.00
N LEU A 257 32.50 15.83 2.71
CA LEU A 257 31.28 16.03 1.96
C LEU A 257 30.81 14.66 1.51
N LEU A 258 29.64 14.27 2.00
CA LEU A 258 29.04 12.97 1.73
C LEU A 258 28.05 13.16 0.59
N TYR A 259 28.62 13.18 -0.61
CA TYR A 259 27.92 13.05 -1.88
C TYR A 259 27.42 11.60 -2.01
N TYR A 260 26.34 11.32 -2.74
CA TYR A 260 25.77 9.97 -2.97
C TYR A 260 24.71 9.43 -1.97
N ILE A 261 24.02 10.29 -1.23
CA ILE A 261 22.87 9.87 -0.39
C ILE A 261 21.63 9.51 -1.26
N HIS A 262 21.77 9.43 -2.58
CA HIS A 262 20.74 8.84 -3.46
C HIS A 262 20.83 7.32 -3.57
N ASN A 263 21.89 6.68 -3.04
CA ASN A 263 21.87 5.22 -2.82
C ASN A 263 20.88 4.92 -1.68
N THR A 264 19.96 3.98 -1.91
CA THR A 264 18.93 3.56 -0.94
C THR A 264 19.51 3.24 0.43
N GLU A 265 20.67 2.58 0.50
CA GLU A 265 21.32 2.17 1.74
C GLU A 265 21.86 3.37 2.55
N MET A 266 22.50 4.33 1.88
CA MET A 266 22.97 5.56 2.53
C MET A 266 21.80 6.43 2.97
N PHE A 267 20.75 6.56 2.16
CA PHE A 267 19.56 7.29 2.56
C PHE A 267 18.83 6.63 3.74
N ASP A 268 18.74 5.30 3.77
CA ASP A 268 18.18 4.55 4.89
C ASP A 268 18.95 4.81 6.18
N THR A 269 20.28 4.90 6.09
CA THR A 269 21.13 5.30 7.22
C THR A 269 20.80 6.71 7.70
N VAL A 270 20.67 7.69 6.80
CA VAL A 270 20.30 9.07 7.18
C VAL A 270 18.90 9.13 7.80
N LYS A 271 17.93 8.38 7.25
CA LYS A 271 16.59 8.23 7.83
C LYS A 271 16.66 7.66 9.25
N LYS A 272 17.53 6.67 9.48
CA LYS A 272 17.73 6.05 10.79
C LYS A 272 18.32 7.04 11.79
N ILE A 273 19.39 7.75 11.41
CA ILE A 273 19.99 8.84 12.20
C ILE A 273 18.93 9.89 12.54
N ALA A 274 18.16 10.36 11.56
CA ALA A 274 17.14 11.38 11.77
C ALA A 274 16.01 10.96 12.73
N LYS A 275 15.69 9.65 12.81
CA LYS A 275 14.63 9.11 13.69
C LYS A 275 15.11 8.73 15.09
N ALA A 276 16.41 8.64 15.30
CA ALA A 276 17.00 8.18 16.54
C ALA A 276 16.73 9.12 17.73
N LYS A 277 16.77 8.57 18.95
CA LYS A 277 16.63 9.36 20.18
C LYS A 277 17.93 10.08 20.51
N LYS A 278 19.06 9.40 20.33
CA LYS A 278 20.40 9.94 20.55
C LYS A 278 21.34 9.43 19.46
N VAL A 279 22.14 10.35 18.94
CA VAL A 279 23.20 10.02 17.99
C VAL A 279 24.51 10.62 18.48
N THR A 280 25.56 9.79 18.54
CA THR A 280 26.92 10.25 18.79
C THR A 280 27.75 10.04 17.52
N MET A 281 28.27 11.13 16.96
CA MET A 281 29.27 11.09 15.90
C MET A 281 30.66 10.94 16.50
N ILE A 282 31.44 10.00 15.97
CA ILE A 282 32.80 9.73 16.39
C ILE A 282 33.69 9.85 15.16
N PHE A 283 34.46 10.92 15.08
CA PHE A 283 35.46 11.14 14.04
C PHE A 283 36.75 10.45 14.46
N GLU A 284 37.22 9.51 13.65
CA GLU A 284 38.37 8.66 13.97
C GLU A 284 39.47 8.79 12.91
N GLY A 285 40.70 9.02 13.40
CA GLY A 285 41.92 9.16 12.62
C GLY A 285 43.14 9.00 13.54
N LYS A 286 44.10 9.93 13.46
CA LYS A 286 45.24 9.94 14.40
C LYS A 286 44.81 10.24 15.84
N LYS A 287 43.67 10.92 15.99
CA LYS A 287 43.01 11.21 17.28
C LYS A 287 41.52 10.86 17.18
N LEU A 288 40.81 11.05 18.29
CA LEU A 288 39.36 10.93 18.34
C LEU A 288 38.71 12.28 18.60
N HIS A 289 37.54 12.49 18.00
CA HIS A 289 36.60 13.54 18.38
C HIS A 289 35.20 12.97 18.46
N LYS A 290 34.48 13.33 19.50
CA LYS A 290 33.11 12.88 19.73
C LYS A 290 32.19 14.09 19.79
N HIS A 291 31.05 13.98 19.13
CA HIS A 291 30.00 14.98 19.17
C HIS A 291 28.65 14.28 19.33
N ILE A 292 27.85 14.72 20.30
CA ILE A 292 26.47 14.26 20.44
C ILE A 292 25.62 15.21 19.63
N LEU A 293 24.86 14.70 18.66
CA LEU A 293 24.01 15.54 17.82
C LEU A 293 23.05 16.35 18.68
N THR A 294 23.05 17.66 18.46
CA THR A 294 22.15 18.58 19.13
C THR A 294 20.72 18.39 18.64
N ALA A 295 19.75 18.85 19.44
CA ALA A 295 18.33 18.82 19.03
C ALA A 295 18.10 19.55 17.69
N LYS A 296 18.84 20.64 17.45
CA LYS A 296 18.76 21.41 16.20
C LYS A 296 19.33 20.65 15.01
N GLU A 297 20.48 19.99 15.16
CA GLU A 297 21.03 19.12 14.10
C GLU A 297 20.08 17.98 13.76
N MET A 298 19.50 17.33 14.79
CA MET A 298 18.50 16.27 14.60
C MET A 298 17.23 16.79 13.91
N GLU A 299 16.73 17.97 14.26
CA GLU A 299 15.57 18.59 13.60
C GLU A 299 15.87 18.93 12.13
N ASN A 300 17.05 19.48 11.85
CA ASN A 300 17.48 19.75 10.48
C ASN A 300 17.53 18.46 9.65
N LEU A 301 18.13 17.39 10.17
CA LEU A 301 18.17 16.09 9.48
C LEU A 301 16.76 15.58 9.16
N LYS A 302 15.82 15.67 10.11
CA LYS A 302 14.41 15.28 9.88
C LYS A 302 13.77 16.09 8.76
N LEU A 303 13.91 17.42 8.78
CA LEU A 303 13.33 18.30 7.75
C LEU A 303 13.88 17.99 6.35
N PHE A 304 15.19 17.74 6.25
CA PHE A 304 15.84 17.46 4.97
C PHE A 304 15.53 16.07 4.42
N VAL A 305 15.40 15.07 5.30
CA VAL A 305 14.92 13.73 4.92
C VAL A 305 13.48 13.80 4.40
N GLU A 306 12.60 14.52 5.11
CA GLU A 306 11.21 14.71 4.69
C GLU A 306 11.13 15.46 3.35
N LEU A 307 11.90 16.54 3.19
CA LEU A 307 11.94 17.30 1.94
C LEU A 307 12.49 16.50 0.77
N TYR A 308 13.55 15.72 0.98
CA TYR A 308 14.13 14.85 -0.05
C TYR A 308 13.12 13.80 -0.54
N GLY A 309 12.28 13.27 0.36
CA GLY A 309 11.20 12.35 0.03
C GLY A 309 10.22 12.90 -1.01
N TYR A 310 9.90 14.20 -0.95
CA TYR A 310 9.02 14.87 -1.91
C TYR A 310 9.58 14.97 -3.33
N TYR A 311 10.90 14.94 -3.50
CA TYR A 311 11.54 15.10 -4.81
C TYR A 311 11.88 13.77 -5.47
N ASN A 312 12.07 12.70 -4.70
CA ASN A 312 12.48 11.39 -5.24
C ASN A 312 11.34 10.36 -5.30
N HIS A 313 10.08 10.78 -5.11
CA HIS A 313 8.90 9.89 -5.21
C HIS A 313 9.04 8.59 -4.39
N LEU A 314 9.82 8.61 -3.30
CA LEU A 314 10.18 7.39 -2.56
C LEU A 314 8.96 6.75 -1.85
N ASP A 315 7.87 7.50 -1.73
CA ASP A 315 6.59 6.99 -1.22
C ASP A 315 5.68 6.43 -2.34
N ASP A 316 5.89 6.80 -3.61
CA ASP A 316 5.13 6.27 -4.76
C ASP A 316 5.59 4.84 -5.15
N LEU A 317 6.83 4.46 -4.81
CA LEU A 317 7.35 3.10 -5.06
C LEU A 317 6.79 2.05 -4.09
N ASN A 318 6.21 2.46 -2.96
CA ASN A 318 5.64 1.51 -2.02
C ASN A 318 4.13 1.30 -2.23
N HIS A 319 3.42 2.23 -2.87
CA HIS A 319 1.96 2.15 -3.05
C HIS A 319 1.54 2.67 -4.43
N ASN A 320 1.79 1.90 -5.49
CA ASN A 320 0.81 1.56 -6.56
C ASN A 320 1.50 1.12 -7.85
N GLY A 321 1.17 -0.10 -8.29
CA GLY A 321 1.08 -0.40 -9.70
C GLY A 321 -0.04 0.44 -10.35
N ASP A 322 0.10 0.60 -11.66
CA ASP A 322 -0.80 1.32 -12.57
C ASP A 322 -0.71 2.85 -12.58
N TYR A 323 0.29 3.28 -13.34
CA TYR A 323 0.20 4.48 -14.17
C TYR A 323 -0.77 4.22 -15.33
N ASP A 324 -1.93 4.85 -15.31
CA ASP A 324 -2.47 5.52 -16.49
C ASP A 324 -3.51 6.57 -16.06
N VAL A 325 -3.22 7.84 -16.34
CA VAL A 325 -4.20 8.94 -16.27
C VAL A 325 -4.32 9.52 -17.68
N THR A 326 -4.58 8.65 -18.65
CA THR A 326 -5.02 9.03 -19.99
C THR A 326 -6.12 8.10 -20.47
N GLU A 327 -7.27 8.08 -19.78
CA GLU A 327 -8.55 7.66 -20.38
C GLU A 327 -9.73 8.08 -19.49
N ALA A 328 -10.21 9.32 -19.68
CA ALA A 328 -11.61 9.74 -19.46
C ALA A 328 -11.78 11.24 -19.79
N ILE A 329 -11.82 11.55 -21.09
CA ILE A 329 -12.73 12.56 -21.64
C ILE A 329 -13.76 11.80 -22.46
#